data_AF-A0A8S3ZUC2-F1
#
_entry.id   AF-A0A8S3ZUC2-F1
#
_cell.length_a   1.000
_cell.length_b   1.000
_cell.length_c   1.000
_cell.angle_alpha   90.00
_cell.angle_beta   90.00
_cell.angle_gamma   90.00
#
_symmetry.space_group_name_H-M   'P 1'
#
loop_
_entity.id
_entity.type
_entity.pdbx_description
1 polymer ?
#
loop_
_entity_poly.entity_id
_entity_poly.type
_entity_poly.pdbx_seq_one_letter_code
_entity_poly.pdbx_strand_id
1 'polypeptide(L)'
;LKMAIKWMAPEVLLYNKYSTKADVWSFGIVLMEIFTLGKEPYEDKTSKEAFESIQDGYRMEKPEGCPHEVYDVMQMCWQSTAHSRPSFDFLNTFLHDFES
;
A
#
# COMPACT_ATOMS: atom_id res chain seq x y z
N LEU A 1 -2.13 19.39 11.68
CA LEU A 1 -1.33 18.23 11.23
C LEU A 1 -1.92 17.75 9.91
N LYS A 2 -1.17 17.75 8.80
CA LYS A 2 -1.60 17.08 7.56
C LYS A 2 -1.35 15.58 7.78
N MET A 3 -2.34 14.86 8.31
CA MET A 3 -2.20 13.42 8.54
C MET A 3 -2.18 12.69 7.19
N ALA A 4 -1.19 11.82 6.98
CA ALA A 4 -1.02 11.04 5.76
C ALA A 4 -2.01 9.85 5.72
N ILE A 5 -3.30 10.12 5.88
CA ILE A 5 -4.36 9.11 6.05
C ILE A 5 -4.34 8.08 4.92
N LYS A 6 -4.13 8.52 3.68
CA LYS A 6 -4.09 7.64 2.49
C LYS A 6 -2.92 6.65 2.46
N TRP A 7 -1.91 6.87 3.29
CA TRP A 7 -0.76 5.97 3.46
C TRP A 7 -0.94 5.01 4.63
N MET A 8 -1.86 5.29 5.56
CA MET A 8 -1.96 4.56 6.81
C MET A 8 -2.76 3.27 6.63
N ALA A 9 -2.30 2.20 7.27
CA ALA A 9 -3.00 0.93 7.29
C ALA A 9 -4.36 1.03 8.03
N PRO A 10 -5.36 0.21 7.66
CA PRO A 10 -6.70 0.26 8.27
C PRO A 10 -6.68 0.12 9.80
N GLU A 11 -5.85 -0.78 10.33
CA GLU A 11 -5.76 -1.02 11.76
C GLU A 11 -5.13 0.15 12.54
N VAL A 12 -4.31 0.98 11.88
CA VAL A 12 -3.78 2.20 12.46
C VAL A 12 -4.86 3.26 12.53
N LEU A 13 -5.61 3.45 11.44
CA LEU A 13 -6.70 4.42 11.37
C LEU A 13 -7.85 4.10 12.34
N LEU A 14 -8.20 2.82 12.48
CA LEU A 14 -9.30 2.36 13.32
C LEU A 14 -8.95 2.22 14.80
N TYR A 15 -7.76 1.69 15.09
CA TYR A 15 -7.41 1.20 16.42
C TYR A 15 -6.08 1.74 16.94
N ASN A 16 -5.44 2.65 16.21
CA ASN A 16 -4.13 3.21 16.55
C ASN A 16 -3.06 2.11 16.78
N LYS A 17 -3.17 0.98 16.07
CA LYS A 17 -2.29 -0.19 16.18
C LYS A 17 -1.14 -0.10 15.18
N TYR A 18 -0.02 0.47 15.62
CA TYR A 18 1.22 0.54 14.84
C TYR A 18 1.99 -0.78 14.92
N SER A 19 2.58 -1.19 13.81
CA SER A 19 3.45 -2.37 13.73
C SER A 19 4.27 -2.32 12.44
N THR A 20 5.30 -3.14 12.34
CA THR A 20 6.05 -3.34 11.08
C THR A 20 5.13 -3.76 9.93
N LYS A 21 4.02 -4.46 10.20
CA LYS A 21 3.03 -4.83 9.17
C LYS A 21 2.20 -3.63 8.70
N ALA A 22 2.00 -2.62 9.55
CA ALA A 22 1.41 -1.35 9.13
C ALA A 22 2.40 -0.57 8.24
N ASP A 23 3.70 -0.64 8.53
CA ASP A 23 4.72 -0.03 7.66
C ASP A 23 4.79 -0.72 6.28
N VAL A 24 4.60 -2.05 6.23
CA VAL A 24 4.50 -2.80 4.96
C VAL A 24 3.33 -2.31 4.09
N TRP A 25 2.20 -1.92 4.69
CA TRP A 25 1.08 -1.31 3.96
C TRP A 25 1.51 0.03 3.35
N SER A 26 2.08 0.91 4.18
CA SER A 26 2.57 2.23 3.74
C SER A 26 3.61 2.08 2.62
N PHE A 27 4.49 1.08 2.70
CA PHE A 27 5.45 0.78 1.66
C PHE A 27 4.79 0.39 0.33
N GLY A 28 3.71 -0.39 0.37
CA GLY A 28 2.92 -0.67 -0.84
C GLY A 28 2.36 0.61 -1.47
N ILE A 29 1.89 1.57 -0.66
CA ILE A 29 1.45 2.89 -1.16
C ILE A 29 2.62 3.66 -1.79
N VAL A 30 3.81 3.62 -1.19
CA VAL A 30 5.02 4.25 -1.76
C VAL A 30 5.42 3.60 -3.09
N LEU A 31 5.31 2.28 -3.22
CA LEU A 31 5.54 1.60 -4.51
C LEU A 31 4.56 2.12 -5.58
N MET A 32 3.28 2.26 -5.24
CA MET A 32 2.28 2.85 -6.14
C MET A 32 2.69 4.27 -6.57
N GLU A 33 3.15 5.12 -5.65
CA GLU A 33 3.65 6.46 -5.98
C GLU A 33 4.85 6.41 -6.94
N ILE A 34 5.81 5.51 -6.72
CA ILE A 34 6.97 5.33 -7.61
C ILE A 34 6.51 5.01 -9.04
N PHE A 35 5.61 4.03 -9.21
CA PHE A 35 5.13 3.61 -10.53
C PHE A 35 4.16 4.59 -11.20
N THR A 36 3.57 5.49 -10.43
CA THR A 36 2.72 6.57 -10.94
C THR A 36 3.46 7.89 -11.13
N LEU A 37 4.79 7.90 -10.94
CA LEU A 37 5.63 9.09 -11.03
C LEU A 37 5.22 10.19 -10.03
N GLY A 38 4.86 9.78 -8.81
CA GLY A 38 4.54 10.67 -7.70
C GLY A 38 3.11 11.20 -7.69
N LYS A 39 2.16 10.53 -8.37
CA LYS A 39 0.74 10.87 -8.23
C LYS A 39 0.27 10.60 -6.80
N GLU A 40 -0.68 11.40 -6.35
CA GLU A 40 -1.28 11.21 -5.04
C GLU A 40 -2.04 9.86 -5.02
N PRO A 41 -1.83 9.00 -4.00
CA PRO A 41 -2.63 7.79 -3.88
C PRO A 41 -4.11 8.16 -3.72
N TYR A 42 -5.01 7.35 -4.31
CA TYR A 42 -6.44 7.63 -4.31
C TYR A 42 -6.75 9.10 -4.70
N GLU A 43 -6.14 9.61 -5.78
CA GLU A 43 -6.20 11.03 -6.19
C GLU A 43 -7.62 11.56 -6.38
N ASP A 44 -8.56 10.67 -6.73
CA ASP A 44 -9.97 10.99 -6.94
C ASP A 44 -10.81 11.00 -5.66
N LYS A 45 -10.20 10.75 -4.49
CA LYS A 45 -10.89 10.61 -3.20
C LYS A 45 -10.31 11.55 -2.15
N THR A 46 -11.18 12.08 -1.31
CA THR A 46 -10.77 12.68 -0.03
C THR A 46 -10.19 11.60 0.90
N SER A 47 -9.48 12.01 1.96
CA SER A 47 -8.96 11.06 2.96
C SER A 47 -10.05 10.19 3.59
N LYS A 48 -11.26 10.72 3.76
CA LYS A 48 -12.40 9.97 4.32
C LYS A 48 -12.91 8.94 3.32
N GLU A 49 -13.15 9.34 2.07
CA GLU A 49 -13.63 8.43 1.02
C GLU A 49 -12.62 7.33 0.69
N ALA A 50 -11.32 7.66 0.72
CA ALA A 50 -10.25 6.67 0.54
C ALA A 50 -10.29 5.63 1.67
N PHE A 51 -10.44 6.07 2.92
CA PHE A 51 -10.57 5.18 4.06
C PHE A 51 -11.80 4.27 3.96
N GLU A 52 -12.97 4.83 3.64
CA GLU A 52 -14.21 4.05 3.44
C GLU A 52 -14.05 3.02 2.33
N SER A 53 -13.49 3.41 1.18
CA SER A 53 -13.21 2.50 0.06
C SER A 53 -12.28 1.35 0.47
N ILE A 54 -11.22 1.64 1.22
CA ILE A 54 -10.28 0.64 1.72
C ILE A 54 -10.98 -0.38 2.63
N GLN A 55 -11.89 0.08 3.49
CA GLN A 55 -12.69 -0.78 4.37
C GLN A 55 -13.63 -1.69 3.58
N ASP A 56 -14.20 -1.18 2.49
CA ASP A 56 -15.06 -1.95 1.56
C ASP A 56 -14.28 -2.93 0.68
N GLY A 57 -12.94 -2.97 0.82
CA GLY A 57 -12.07 -3.91 0.13
C GLY A 57 -11.51 -3.38 -1.19
N TYR A 58 -11.83 -2.14 -1.58
CA TYR A 58 -11.24 -1.52 -2.76
C TYR A 58 -9.72 -1.35 -2.60
N ARG A 59 -8.99 -1.53 -3.68
CA ARG A 59 -7.56 -1.24 -3.83
C ARG A 59 -7.33 -0.49 -5.12
N MET A 60 -6.30 0.36 -5.15
CA MET A 60 -5.94 1.12 -6.36
C MET A 60 -5.63 0.18 -7.51
N GLU A 61 -6.08 0.55 -8.71
CA GLU A 61 -5.82 -0.18 -9.95
C GLU A 61 -4.33 -0.21 -10.31
N LYS A 62 -3.92 -1.21 -11.09
CA LYS A 62 -2.53 -1.31 -11.55
C LYS A 62 -2.14 -0.10 -12.40
N PRO A 63 -1.04 0.61 -12.08
CA PRO A 63 -0.57 1.70 -12.92
C PRO A 63 -0.21 1.25 -14.33
N GLU A 64 -0.34 2.17 -15.28
CA GLU A 64 0.19 1.99 -16.63
C GLU A 64 1.71 1.81 -16.58
N GLY A 65 2.24 0.86 -17.35
CA GLY A 65 3.67 0.56 -17.34
C GLY A 65 4.19 -0.17 -16.09
N CYS A 66 3.37 -0.38 -15.05
CA CYS A 66 3.75 -1.18 -13.90
C CYS A 66 3.76 -2.69 -14.25
N PRO A 67 4.88 -3.42 -14.04
CA PRO A 67 4.96 -4.87 -14.17
C PRO A 67 3.93 -5.58 -13.28
N HIS A 68 3.41 -6.70 -13.76
CA HIS A 68 2.34 -7.42 -13.04
C HIS A 68 2.84 -7.96 -11.70
N GLU A 69 4.07 -8.47 -11.67
CA GLU A 69 4.74 -9.04 -10.51
C GLU A 69 4.89 -8.00 -9.39
N VAL A 70 5.23 -6.77 -9.75
CA VAL A 70 5.36 -5.68 -8.78
C VAL A 70 4.00 -5.26 -8.24
N TYR A 71 2.98 -5.21 -9.09
CA TYR A 71 1.62 -4.94 -8.64
C TYR A 71 1.05 -6.04 -7.75
N ASP A 72 1.34 -7.30 -8.02
CA ASP A 72 0.96 -8.42 -7.15
C ASP A 72 1.58 -8.24 -5.75
N VAL A 73 2.84 -7.81 -5.68
CA VAL A 73 3.49 -7.47 -4.41
C VAL A 73 2.82 -6.28 -3.72
N MET A 74 2.39 -5.24 -4.44
CA MET A 74 1.60 -4.16 -3.86
C MET A 74 0.28 -4.68 -3.27
N GLN A 75 -0.44 -5.56 -3.98
CA GLN A 75 -1.66 -6.19 -3.49
C GLN A 75 -1.41 -7.05 -2.23
N MET A 76 -0.26 -7.72 -2.14
CA MET A 76 0.17 -8.44 -0.94
C MET A 76 0.42 -7.49 0.24
N CYS A 77 1.02 -6.31 0.00
CA CYS A 77 1.18 -5.28 1.01
C CYS A 77 -0.17 -4.75 1.53
N TRP A 78 -1.20 -4.74 0.68
CA TRP A 78 -2.53 -4.22 1.03
C TRP A 78 -3.54 -5.26 1.48
N GLN A 79 -3.09 -6.42 1.97
CA GLN A 79 -3.98 -7.37 2.61
C GLN A 79 -4.66 -6.76 3.85
N SER A 80 -5.98 -6.94 3.97
CA SER A 80 -6.76 -6.41 5.09
C SER A 80 -6.29 -6.96 6.43
N THR A 81 -5.92 -8.24 6.47
CA THR A 81 -5.31 -8.87 7.64
C THR A 81 -3.81 -8.58 7.68
N ALA A 82 -3.35 -7.82 8.69
CA ALA A 82 -1.95 -7.39 8.81
C ALA A 82 -0.93 -8.54 8.76
N HIS A 83 -1.23 -9.68 9.37
CA HIS A 83 -0.33 -10.85 9.38
C HIS A 83 -0.21 -11.54 8.02
N SER A 84 -1.17 -11.34 7.11
CA SER A 84 -1.15 -11.87 5.75
C SER A 84 -0.26 -11.07 4.81
N ARG A 85 0.19 -9.88 5.23
CA ARG A 85 1.14 -9.06 4.47
C ARG A 85 2.54 -9.67 4.54
N PRO A 86 3.41 -9.47 3.53
CA PRO A 86 4.78 -9.99 3.53
C PRO A 86 5.65 -9.37 4.65
N SER A 87 6.84 -9.92 4.86
CA SER A 87 7.89 -9.24 5.64
C SER A 87 8.70 -8.31 4.74
N PHE A 88 9.41 -7.35 5.32
CA PHE A 88 10.38 -6.56 4.55
C PHE A 88 11.51 -7.42 3.97
N ASP A 89 11.93 -8.50 4.64
CA ASP A 89 12.93 -9.42 4.09
C ASP A 89 12.47 -10.06 2.77
N PHE A 90 11.20 -10.46 2.71
CA PHE A 90 10.59 -10.98 1.48
C PHE A 90 10.57 -9.88 0.40
N LEU A 91 10.10 -8.68 0.73
CA LEU A 91 10.02 -7.56 -0.20
C LEU A 91 11.41 -7.17 -0.75
N ASN A 92 12.42 -7.13 0.10
CA ASN A 92 13.79 -6.83 -0.28
C ASN A 92 14.35 -7.88 -1.24
N THR A 93 14.14 -9.17 -0.94
CA THR A 93 14.56 -10.28 -1.80
C THR A 93 13.88 -10.19 -3.17
N PHE A 94 12.56 -10.02 -3.19
CA PHE A 94 11.80 -9.88 -4.43
C PHE A 94 12.29 -8.71 -5.29
N LEU A 95 12.53 -7.53 -4.69
CA LEU A 95 12.94 -6.34 -5.44
C LEU A 95 14.36 -6.48 -6.01
N HIS A 96 15.29 -7.13 -5.28
CA HIS A 96 16.62 -7.43 -5.80
C HIS A 96 16.58 -8.42 -6.97
N ASP A 97 15.75 -9.46 -6.86
CA ASP A 97 15.59 -10.44 -7.94
C ASP A 97 14.89 -9.82 -9.16
N PHE A 98 14.01 -8.84 -8.95
CA PHE A 98 13.32 -8.12 -10.03
C PHE A 98 14.24 -7.15 -10.80
N GLU A 99 15.22 -6.53 -10.13
CA GLU A 99 16.21 -5.64 -10.77
C GLU A 99 17.27 -6.41 -11.59
N SER A 100 17.51 -7.69 -11.23
CA SER A 100 18.55 -8.55 -11.80
C SER A 100 18.20 -9.13 -13.17
#